data_AF-A0A0J1LG98-F1
#
_entry.id   AF-A0A0J1LG98-F1
#
_cell.length_a   1.000
_cell.length_b   1.000
_cell.length_c   1.000
_cell.angle_alpha   90.00
_cell.angle_beta   90.00
_cell.angle_gamma   90.00
#
_symmetry.space_group_name_H-M   'P 1'
#
loop_
_entity.id
_entity.type
_entity.pdbx_description
1 polymer ?
#
loop_
_entity_poly.entity_id
_entity_poly.type
_entity_poly.pdbx_seq_one_letter_code
_entity_poly.pdbx_strand_id
1 'polypeptide(L)'
;MTYLNKKISLPIIDHLQMDIYVKENPFQLPIEDFFKMAARINKRRAFLFVSRLLGKHLPIEPKKGLLTGFMLAARYEEIMTGKHSPQKEKLLEIYHDSSLPFLDKPFIQKEVCNPIIIGFAETATALGHSFFKAFKQASFFHTTREKINELDPIISFEEEHSHATSHRCYVKTDILANNREIILVDDELTTGKTAINIIRDLHRNYPRDKYTVASILDWRSNKRQLEMKALEEELQITVQSVSLLKGSFELVGEQINLTPKMESLVTNEGNPLIEYISLENYVKDRIVPLTSSNLAGECNSFRYLKDTGRFGIHTEEGTDDWIKEAAKMLKKKRRGTSLCVGTGEFMYIPMKLASFMGEDISYQSTTRSPIYPHNEEHYGAQTAYCFANPEDKEIVNFLYNVKPNQYDDIFLFFERNVKEDSLKELLTALKAVQVKKINIVYFSGR
;
A
#
# COMPACT_ATOMS: atom_id res chain seq x y z
N MET A 1 17.79 -16.96 -20.55
CA MET A 1 17.75 -18.24 -19.81
C MET A 1 16.61 -18.16 -18.81
N THR A 2 15.54 -18.92 -19.02
CA THR A 2 14.35 -18.96 -18.15
C THR A 2 14.68 -19.78 -16.90
N TYR A 3 15.06 -19.11 -15.81
CA TYR A 3 15.25 -19.75 -14.51
C TYR A 3 13.90 -20.06 -13.83
N LEU A 4 13.06 -20.89 -14.47
CA LEU A 4 11.93 -21.51 -13.77
C LEU A 4 12.47 -22.67 -12.92
N ASN A 5 12.04 -22.75 -11.64
CA ASN A 5 12.35 -23.80 -10.65
C ASN A 5 13.66 -23.70 -9.84
N LYS A 6 14.34 -22.55 -9.78
CA LYS A 6 15.47 -22.38 -8.84
C LYS A 6 14.93 -22.19 -7.41
N LYS A 7 15.30 -23.09 -6.50
CA LYS A 7 15.14 -22.90 -5.04
C LYS A 7 16.05 -21.77 -4.59
N ILE A 8 15.50 -20.81 -3.85
CA ILE A 8 16.24 -19.70 -3.24
C ILE A 8 15.94 -19.69 -1.76
N SER A 9 16.97 -19.88 -0.93
CA SER A 9 16.86 -19.89 0.52
C SER A 9 17.21 -18.50 1.06
N LEU A 10 16.29 -17.90 1.80
CA LEU A 10 16.41 -16.57 2.37
C LEU A 10 16.40 -16.66 3.90
N PRO A 11 17.45 -16.19 4.59
CA PRO A 11 17.46 -16.17 6.05
C PRO A 11 16.38 -15.22 6.58
N ILE A 12 15.76 -15.59 7.71
CA ILE A 12 14.84 -14.74 8.45
C ILE A 12 15.51 -14.31 9.76
N ILE A 13 15.70 -15.22 10.71
CA ILE A 13 16.32 -14.91 12.01
C ILE A 13 16.79 -16.22 12.64
N ASP A 14 17.96 -16.21 13.27
CA ASP A 14 18.60 -17.39 13.87
C ASP A 14 18.65 -18.58 12.88
N HIS A 15 17.94 -19.67 13.17
CA HIS A 15 17.84 -20.87 12.32
C HIS A 15 16.61 -20.87 11.41
N LEU A 16 15.77 -19.83 11.46
CA LEU A 16 14.57 -19.71 10.66
C LEU A 16 14.92 -19.15 9.27
N GLN A 17 14.55 -19.89 8.23
CA GLN A 17 14.77 -19.51 6.83
C GLN A 17 13.53 -19.77 5.99
N MET A 18 13.46 -19.10 4.85
CA MET A 18 12.39 -19.24 3.86
C MET A 18 12.95 -19.78 2.55
N ASP A 19 12.48 -20.94 2.14
CA ASP A 19 12.77 -21.50 0.83
C ASP A 19 11.71 -21.04 -0.18
N ILE A 20 12.13 -20.35 -1.24
CA ILE A 20 11.28 -19.84 -2.30
C ILE A 20 11.48 -20.63 -3.58
N TYR A 21 10.37 -20.99 -4.22
CA TYR A 21 10.33 -21.70 -5.49
C TYR A 21 9.56 -20.85 -6.50
N VAL A 22 10.29 -20.16 -7.39
CA VAL A 22 9.68 -19.29 -8.41
C VAL A 22 9.11 -20.11 -9.56
N LYS A 23 7.85 -19.84 -9.89
CA LYS A 23 7.11 -20.40 -11.02
C LYS A 23 6.95 -19.41 -12.17
N GLU A 24 6.60 -18.15 -11.87
CA GLU A 24 6.48 -17.10 -12.89
C GLU A 24 7.14 -15.81 -12.39
N ASN A 25 7.91 -15.18 -13.26
CA ASN A 25 8.51 -13.86 -13.05
C ASN A 25 8.48 -13.11 -14.39
N PRO A 26 7.32 -12.52 -14.77
CA PRO A 26 7.10 -12.00 -16.12
C PRO A 26 8.04 -10.87 -16.53
N PHE A 27 8.59 -10.15 -15.56
CA PHE A 27 9.55 -9.06 -15.75
C PHE A 27 11.01 -9.47 -15.53
N GLN A 28 11.26 -10.73 -15.14
CA GLN A 28 12.60 -11.27 -14.89
C GLN A 28 13.42 -10.46 -13.86
N LEU A 29 12.73 -9.82 -12.90
CA LEU A 29 13.39 -9.06 -11.84
C LEU A 29 14.04 -10.00 -10.82
N PRO A 30 15.16 -9.61 -10.19
CA PRO A 30 15.71 -10.36 -9.05
C PRO A 30 14.67 -10.51 -7.92
N ILE A 31 14.74 -11.57 -7.11
CA ILE A 31 13.74 -11.77 -6.02
C ILE A 31 13.91 -10.70 -4.94
N GLU A 32 15.15 -10.36 -4.65
CA GLU A 32 15.58 -9.32 -3.70
C GLU A 32 15.08 -7.93 -4.06
N ASP A 33 14.52 -7.74 -5.26
CA ASP A 33 13.86 -6.51 -5.66
C ASP A 33 12.41 -6.42 -5.20
N PHE A 34 11.76 -7.57 -4.97
CA PHE A 34 10.37 -7.63 -4.52
C PHE A 34 10.24 -7.49 -3.01
N PHE A 35 11.08 -8.19 -2.24
CA PHE A 35 10.93 -8.23 -0.78
C PHE A 35 12.21 -8.60 -0.02
N LYS A 36 12.21 -8.31 1.28
CA LYS A 36 13.07 -8.92 2.30
C LYS A 36 12.25 -9.81 3.22
N MET A 37 12.89 -10.73 3.93
CA MET A 37 12.22 -11.51 4.97
C MET A 37 12.31 -10.79 6.33
N ALA A 38 11.24 -10.90 7.11
CA ALA A 38 11.24 -10.50 8.52
C ALA A 38 10.38 -11.47 9.34
N ALA A 39 10.47 -11.39 10.66
CA ALA A 39 9.67 -12.18 11.59
C ALA A 39 8.53 -11.34 12.20
N ARG A 40 7.38 -11.96 12.39
CA ARG A 40 6.26 -11.33 13.10
C ARG A 40 6.34 -11.62 14.58
N ILE A 41 5.80 -10.71 15.41
CA ILE A 41 5.62 -10.92 16.85
C ILE A 41 4.44 -11.90 17.14
N ASN A 42 3.84 -12.50 16.10
CA ASN A 42 2.61 -13.31 16.19
C ASN A 42 2.90 -14.83 16.11
N LYS A 43 2.25 -15.60 17.00
CA LYS A 43 2.37 -17.07 17.09
C LYS A 43 1.81 -17.85 15.89
N ARG A 44 0.87 -17.31 15.09
CA ARG A 44 0.22 -18.08 14.00
C ARG A 44 1.00 -18.08 12.68
N ARG A 45 1.80 -17.03 12.41
CA ARG A 45 2.65 -16.93 11.20
C ARG A 45 3.93 -16.18 11.60
N ALA A 46 5.02 -16.92 11.77
CA ALA A 46 6.28 -16.38 12.30
C ALA A 46 7.04 -15.46 11.33
N PHE A 47 6.61 -15.34 10.07
CA PHE A 47 7.33 -14.61 9.03
C PHE A 47 6.47 -13.57 8.33
N LEU A 48 7.14 -12.66 7.61
CA LEU A 48 6.56 -11.63 6.77
C LEU A 48 7.44 -11.40 5.54
N PHE A 49 6.80 -11.25 4.38
CA PHE A 49 7.43 -10.69 3.19
C PHE A 49 7.36 -9.16 3.26
N VAL A 50 8.50 -8.52 3.48
CA VAL A 50 8.58 -7.07 3.56
C VAL A 50 8.83 -6.50 2.17
N SER A 51 7.76 -6.00 1.54
CA SER A 51 7.83 -5.44 0.19
C SER A 51 8.84 -4.29 0.06
N ARG A 52 9.66 -4.37 -0.98
CA ARG A 52 10.60 -3.32 -1.43
C ARG A 52 10.02 -2.43 -2.54
N LEU A 53 8.74 -2.65 -2.86
CA LEU A 53 8.04 -1.97 -3.95
C LEU A 53 6.95 -1.03 -3.45
N LEU A 54 6.44 -1.20 -2.23
CA LEU A 54 5.22 -0.49 -1.78
C LEU A 54 5.48 0.73 -0.92
N GLY A 55 6.65 0.82 -0.27
CA GLY A 55 6.92 1.90 0.69
C GLY A 55 6.03 1.81 1.94
N LYS A 56 5.80 0.60 2.47
CA LYS A 56 5.03 0.41 3.72
C LYS A 56 5.92 0.28 4.94
N HIS A 57 6.93 -0.59 4.87
CA HIS A 57 7.84 -0.86 5.99
C HIS A 57 9.28 -0.42 5.68
N LEU A 58 9.61 -0.26 4.40
CA LEU A 58 10.92 0.15 3.92
C LEU A 58 10.79 1.48 3.19
N PRO A 59 11.70 2.44 3.42
CA PRO A 59 11.81 3.61 2.55
C PRO A 59 12.16 3.17 1.13
N ILE A 60 11.41 3.67 0.15
CA ILE A 60 11.64 3.41 -1.28
C ILE A 60 11.77 4.73 -2.04
N GLU A 61 12.34 4.70 -3.24
CA GLU A 61 12.16 5.80 -4.18
C GLU A 61 10.66 5.91 -4.54
N PRO A 62 10.02 7.09 -4.40
CA PRO A 62 8.58 7.23 -4.62
C PRO A 62 8.13 6.77 -6.01
N LYS A 63 8.93 7.06 -7.04
CA LYS A 63 8.67 6.66 -8.43
C LYS A 63 8.53 5.14 -8.57
N LYS A 64 9.35 4.37 -7.85
CA LYS A 64 9.34 2.90 -7.88
C LYS A 64 7.99 2.33 -7.41
N GLY A 65 7.40 2.92 -6.37
CA GLY A 65 6.09 2.50 -5.87
C GLY A 65 4.96 2.77 -6.84
N LEU A 66 4.96 3.95 -7.46
CA LEU A 66 4.02 4.27 -8.52
C LEU A 66 4.20 3.33 -9.73
N LEU A 67 5.43 3.13 -10.18
CA LEU A 67 5.77 2.27 -11.31
C LEU A 67 5.26 0.83 -11.14
N THR A 68 5.29 0.31 -9.92
CA THR A 68 4.84 -1.06 -9.60
C THR A 68 3.38 -1.29 -9.99
N GLY A 69 2.49 -0.32 -9.77
CA GLY A 69 1.09 -0.42 -10.20
C GLY A 69 0.94 -0.48 -11.72
N PHE A 70 1.76 0.28 -12.46
CA PHE A 70 1.77 0.27 -13.93
C PHE A 70 2.35 -1.03 -14.49
N MET A 71 3.37 -1.60 -13.84
CA MET A 71 3.92 -2.92 -14.21
C MET A 71 2.86 -4.01 -14.03
N LEU A 72 2.11 -3.96 -12.92
CA LEU A 72 1.00 -4.89 -12.69
C LEU A 72 -0.11 -4.73 -13.75
N ALA A 73 -0.39 -3.49 -14.18
CA ALA A 73 -1.33 -3.19 -15.25
C ALA A 73 -0.85 -3.69 -16.62
N ALA A 74 0.43 -3.55 -16.95
CA ALA A 74 1.00 -4.11 -18.18
C ALA A 74 0.90 -5.64 -18.19
N ARG A 75 1.13 -6.29 -17.04
CA ARG A 75 0.92 -7.74 -16.90
C ARG A 75 -0.54 -8.14 -17.07
N TYR A 76 -1.48 -7.37 -16.52
CA TYR A 76 -2.90 -7.57 -16.75
C TYR A 76 -3.25 -7.43 -18.24
N GLU A 77 -2.76 -6.39 -18.92
CA GLU A 77 -3.00 -6.19 -20.36
C GLU A 77 -2.49 -7.38 -21.21
N GLU A 78 -1.30 -7.92 -20.90
CA GLU A 78 -0.76 -9.09 -21.59
C GLU A 78 -1.68 -10.32 -21.46
N ILE A 79 -2.18 -10.56 -20.24
CA ILE A 79 -3.07 -11.69 -19.94
C ILE A 79 -4.41 -11.53 -20.66
N MET A 80 -4.97 -10.32 -20.66
CA MET A 80 -6.28 -10.03 -21.24
C MET A 80 -6.27 -10.08 -22.76
N THR A 81 -5.20 -9.59 -23.39
CA THR A 81 -5.10 -9.50 -24.85
C THR A 81 -4.45 -10.73 -25.48
N GLY A 82 -3.77 -11.56 -24.68
CA GLY A 82 -2.91 -12.64 -25.17
C GLY A 82 -1.71 -12.15 -25.99
N LYS A 83 -1.41 -10.84 -25.94
CA LYS A 83 -0.36 -10.18 -26.72
C LYS A 83 0.66 -9.55 -25.78
N HIS A 84 1.87 -9.41 -26.29
CA HIS A 84 2.91 -8.67 -25.60
C HIS A 84 2.55 -7.18 -25.47
N SER A 85 2.72 -6.60 -24.27
CA SER A 85 2.46 -5.18 -24.02
C SER A 85 3.72 -4.36 -24.29
N PRO A 86 3.75 -3.44 -25.27
CA PRO A 86 4.92 -2.57 -25.51
C PRO A 86 5.28 -1.65 -24.34
N GLN A 87 4.38 -1.54 -23.36
CA GLN A 87 4.60 -0.74 -22.16
C GLN A 87 5.44 -1.48 -21.14
N LYS A 88 5.44 -2.80 -21.18
CA LYS A 88 6.28 -3.63 -20.30
C LYS A 88 7.76 -3.30 -20.43
N GLU A 89 8.28 -3.18 -21.64
CA GLU A 89 9.71 -2.90 -21.88
C GLU A 89 10.08 -1.51 -21.37
N LYS A 90 9.27 -0.51 -21.71
CA LYS A 90 9.47 0.88 -21.25
C LYS A 90 9.43 0.98 -19.73
N LEU A 91 8.49 0.28 -19.08
CA LEU A 91 8.39 0.26 -17.63
C LEU A 91 9.60 -0.45 -17.01
N LEU A 92 10.13 -1.50 -17.64
CA LEU A 92 11.32 -2.21 -17.19
C LEU A 92 12.60 -1.36 -17.37
N GLU A 93 12.72 -0.61 -18.46
CA GLU A 93 13.79 0.37 -18.66
C GLU A 93 13.79 1.42 -17.55
N ILE A 94 12.62 2.02 -17.26
CA ILE A 94 12.46 3.01 -16.16
C ILE A 94 12.74 2.37 -14.79
N TYR A 95 12.39 1.09 -14.62
CA TYR A 95 12.65 0.38 -13.38
C TYR A 95 14.15 0.21 -13.12
N HIS A 96 14.94 -0.06 -14.16
CA HIS A 96 16.39 -0.22 -14.06
C HIS A 96 17.15 1.11 -14.04
N ASP A 97 16.63 2.13 -14.71
CA ASP A 97 17.20 3.48 -14.72
C ASP A 97 16.19 4.49 -14.20
N SER A 98 16.29 4.79 -12.89
CA SER A 98 15.41 5.74 -12.23
C SER A 98 15.62 7.19 -12.67
N SER A 99 16.64 7.50 -13.47
CA SER A 99 16.78 8.85 -14.06
C SER A 99 15.75 9.09 -15.18
N LEU A 100 15.22 8.02 -15.79
CA LEU A 100 14.23 8.13 -16.86
C LEU A 100 12.90 8.71 -16.35
N PRO A 101 12.22 9.54 -17.18
CA PRO A 101 10.97 10.16 -16.80
C PRO A 101 9.82 9.14 -16.79
N PHE A 102 9.11 9.06 -15.67
CA PHE A 102 7.86 8.31 -15.56
C PHE A 102 6.67 9.26 -15.64
N LEU A 103 5.94 9.23 -16.76
CA LEU A 103 4.83 10.15 -17.05
C LEU A 103 3.45 9.65 -16.59
N ASP A 104 3.39 8.44 -16.02
CA ASP A 104 2.19 7.83 -15.44
C ASP A 104 0.88 8.00 -16.25
N LYS A 105 1.00 7.90 -17.58
CA LYS A 105 -0.13 8.05 -18.51
C LYS A 105 -0.86 6.72 -18.72
N PRO A 106 -2.20 6.73 -18.81
CA PRO A 106 -2.96 5.52 -19.09
C PRO A 106 -2.64 4.98 -20.49
N PHE A 107 -2.49 3.66 -20.59
CA PHE A 107 -2.17 2.97 -21.85
C PHE A 107 -3.16 1.85 -22.19
N ILE A 108 -3.89 1.31 -21.21
CA ILE A 108 -4.91 0.29 -21.44
C ILE A 108 -6.14 0.98 -22.01
N GLN A 109 -6.51 0.59 -23.22
CA GLN A 109 -7.62 1.20 -23.95
C GLN A 109 -8.97 0.73 -23.40
N LYS A 110 -10.00 1.57 -23.55
CA LYS A 110 -11.38 1.25 -23.15
C LYS A 110 -11.92 0.01 -23.87
N GLU A 111 -11.49 -0.21 -25.10
CA GLU A 111 -11.87 -1.36 -25.94
C GLU A 111 -11.28 -2.67 -25.40
N VAL A 112 -10.21 -2.60 -24.61
CA VAL A 112 -9.65 -3.77 -23.91
C VAL A 112 -10.49 -4.09 -22.69
N CYS A 113 -10.72 -3.08 -21.83
CA CYS A 113 -11.57 -3.22 -20.66
C CYS A 113 -11.96 -1.86 -20.06
N ASN A 114 -12.98 -1.88 -19.20
CA ASN A 114 -13.38 -0.76 -18.37
C ASN A 114 -13.70 -1.19 -16.93
N PRO A 115 -12.73 -1.66 -16.13
CA PRO A 115 -13.01 -2.35 -14.87
C PRO A 115 -13.44 -1.43 -13.72
N ILE A 116 -14.04 -2.03 -12.70
CA ILE A 116 -14.12 -1.48 -11.34
C ILE A 116 -12.96 -2.09 -10.54
N ILE A 117 -12.07 -1.25 -10.03
CA ILE A 117 -10.86 -1.66 -9.34
C ILE A 117 -11.04 -1.38 -7.84
N ILE A 118 -10.80 -2.40 -7.01
CA ILE A 118 -10.95 -2.35 -5.57
C ILE A 118 -9.59 -2.64 -4.93
N GLY A 119 -8.96 -1.63 -4.32
CA GLY A 119 -7.73 -1.82 -3.55
C GLY A 119 -8.00 -2.23 -2.10
N PHE A 120 -7.24 -3.17 -1.55
CA PHE A 120 -7.36 -3.54 -0.15
C PHE A 120 -6.52 -2.67 0.78
N ALA A 121 -7.15 -2.25 1.88
CA ALA A 121 -6.45 -1.55 2.94
C ALA A 121 -5.52 -2.51 3.71
N GLU A 122 -4.40 -2.08 4.22
CA GLU A 122 -3.85 -0.71 4.06
C GLU A 122 -2.96 -0.64 2.82
N THR A 123 -2.14 -1.67 2.57
CA THR A 123 -1.01 -1.59 1.64
C THR A 123 -1.43 -1.42 0.19
N ALA A 124 -2.53 -2.05 -0.23
CA ALA A 124 -2.93 -2.04 -1.63
C ALA A 124 -3.78 -0.83 -2.02
N THR A 125 -3.98 0.14 -1.10
CA THR A 125 -4.60 1.45 -1.41
C THR A 125 -3.78 2.19 -2.47
N ALA A 126 -2.47 2.37 -2.26
CA ALA A 126 -1.59 3.02 -3.23
C ALA A 126 -1.29 2.17 -4.46
N LEU A 127 -1.12 0.86 -4.28
CA LEU A 127 -0.92 -0.06 -5.39
C LEU A 127 -2.13 -0.06 -6.33
N GLY A 128 -3.34 -0.20 -5.78
CA GLY A 128 -4.60 -0.19 -6.51
C GLY A 128 -4.86 1.14 -7.21
N HIS A 129 -4.57 2.26 -6.53
CA HIS A 129 -4.68 3.59 -7.14
C HIS A 129 -3.71 3.73 -8.32
N SER A 130 -2.44 3.36 -8.14
CA SER A 130 -1.45 3.43 -9.23
C SER A 130 -1.79 2.50 -10.39
N PHE A 131 -2.25 1.28 -10.11
CA PHE A 131 -2.76 0.34 -11.10
C PHE A 131 -3.94 0.95 -11.89
N PHE A 132 -4.90 1.58 -11.21
CA PHE A 132 -6.03 2.27 -11.83
C PHE A 132 -5.61 3.36 -12.82
N LYS A 133 -4.53 4.10 -12.55
CA LYS A 133 -4.05 5.18 -13.44
C LYS A 133 -3.55 4.69 -14.80
N ALA A 134 -3.31 3.38 -14.96
CA ALA A 134 -2.93 2.79 -16.25
C ALA A 134 -4.12 2.63 -17.22
N PHE A 135 -5.36 2.76 -16.75
CA PHE A 135 -6.58 2.52 -17.53
C PHE A 135 -7.18 3.82 -18.07
N LYS A 136 -7.49 3.86 -19.37
CA LYS A 136 -8.18 5.01 -19.99
C LYS A 136 -9.64 5.14 -19.56
N GLN A 137 -10.27 4.06 -19.11
CA GLN A 137 -11.58 4.10 -18.50
C GLN A 137 -11.66 3.05 -17.39
N ALA A 138 -11.77 3.49 -16.15
CA ALA A 138 -11.99 2.61 -15.01
C ALA A 138 -12.69 3.38 -13.88
N SER A 139 -13.07 2.67 -12.83
CA SER A 139 -13.52 3.26 -11.57
C SER A 139 -12.69 2.64 -10.46
N PHE A 140 -12.24 3.42 -9.50
CA PHE A 140 -11.40 2.94 -8.41
C PHE A 140 -11.99 3.34 -7.07
N PHE A 141 -11.99 2.39 -6.15
CA PHE A 141 -12.08 2.67 -4.73
C PHE A 141 -11.24 1.69 -3.93
N HIS A 142 -11.08 1.95 -2.64
CA HIS A 142 -10.40 1.01 -1.76
C HIS A 142 -11.23 0.76 -0.51
N THR A 143 -11.03 -0.43 0.08
CA THR A 143 -11.58 -0.69 1.40
C THR A 143 -10.92 0.24 2.42
N THR A 144 -11.57 0.44 3.56
CA THR A 144 -11.00 1.13 4.72
C THR A 144 -11.43 0.46 6.01
N ARG A 145 -10.63 0.63 7.06
CA ARG A 145 -11.01 0.22 8.42
C ARG A 145 -11.74 1.32 9.20
N GLU A 146 -11.77 2.54 8.65
CA GLU A 146 -12.40 3.69 9.27
C GLU A 146 -13.94 3.58 9.26
N LYS A 147 -14.58 4.11 10.30
CA LYS A 147 -16.03 4.25 10.38
C LYS A 147 -16.43 5.65 9.92
N ILE A 148 -17.09 5.75 8.78
CA ILE A 148 -17.59 7.01 8.23
C ILE A 148 -18.96 7.30 8.83
N ASN A 149 -19.18 8.52 9.30
CA ASN A 149 -20.36 8.85 10.10
C ASN A 149 -21.62 9.04 9.24
N GLU A 150 -21.46 9.58 8.03
CA GLU A 150 -22.57 9.97 7.15
C GLU A 150 -22.97 8.89 6.14
N LEU A 151 -22.21 7.79 6.07
CA LEU A 151 -22.43 6.73 5.07
C LEU A 151 -22.45 5.36 5.75
N ASP A 152 -23.40 4.53 5.32
CA ASP A 152 -23.34 3.10 5.59
C ASP A 152 -22.44 2.40 4.57
N PRO A 153 -21.61 1.44 4.99
CA PRO A 153 -20.77 0.71 4.07
C PRO A 153 -21.62 -0.21 3.19
N ILE A 154 -21.50 -0.05 1.87
CA ILE A 154 -22.19 -0.91 0.89
C ILE A 154 -21.66 -2.35 0.92
N ILE A 155 -20.43 -2.52 1.37
CA ILE A 155 -19.83 -3.82 1.60
C ILE A 155 -19.01 -3.78 2.89
N SER A 156 -19.16 -4.81 3.71
CA SER A 156 -18.38 -5.05 4.92
C SER A 156 -17.89 -6.48 4.95
N PHE A 157 -16.60 -6.69 5.14
CA PHE A 157 -16.00 -8.02 5.24
C PHE A 157 -15.18 -8.15 6.53
N GLU A 158 -15.19 -9.31 7.16
CA GLU A 158 -14.34 -9.63 8.31
C GLU A 158 -13.17 -10.52 7.88
N GLU A 159 -11.94 -10.17 8.25
CA GLU A 159 -10.78 -11.04 8.02
C GLU A 159 -10.72 -12.16 9.07
N GLU A 160 -10.63 -13.42 8.64
CA GLU A 160 -10.58 -14.63 9.52
C GLU A 160 -9.40 -14.63 10.54
N HIS A 161 -8.44 -13.70 10.44
CA HIS A 161 -7.18 -13.72 11.20
C HIS A 161 -6.79 -12.39 11.88
N SER A 162 -7.69 -11.44 12.06
CA SER A 162 -7.42 -10.26 12.90
C SER A 162 -8.57 -9.99 13.87
N HIS A 163 -8.23 -9.85 15.15
CA HIS A 163 -9.15 -9.90 16.30
C HIS A 163 -10.22 -8.79 16.39
N ALA A 164 -10.38 -7.90 15.40
CA ALA A 164 -11.54 -6.99 15.22
C ALA A 164 -11.24 -5.89 14.19
N THR A 165 -11.04 -6.20 12.90
CA THR A 165 -11.11 -5.12 11.89
C THR A 165 -11.83 -5.55 10.62
N SER A 166 -13.08 -5.11 10.51
CA SER A 166 -13.87 -5.18 9.30
C SER A 166 -13.32 -4.23 8.23
N HIS A 167 -13.16 -4.72 7.01
CA HIS A 167 -12.94 -3.91 5.82
C HIS A 167 -14.28 -3.37 5.33
N ARG A 168 -14.36 -2.06 5.12
CA ARG A 168 -15.58 -1.35 4.71
C ARG A 168 -15.37 -0.65 3.37
N CYS A 169 -16.40 -0.61 2.54
CA CYS A 169 -16.41 0.15 1.30
C CYS A 169 -17.51 1.23 1.36
N TYR A 170 -17.15 2.48 1.10
CA TYR A 170 -18.09 3.62 1.13
C TYR A 170 -18.22 4.22 -0.26
N VAL A 171 -18.88 3.50 -1.16
CA VAL A 171 -19.18 3.96 -2.52
C VAL A 171 -20.67 3.97 -2.78
N LYS A 172 -21.08 4.79 -3.74
CA LYS A 172 -22.46 4.79 -4.23
C LYS A 172 -22.78 3.47 -4.94
N THR A 173 -24.04 3.04 -4.85
CA THR A 173 -24.52 1.78 -5.42
C THR A 173 -24.39 1.71 -6.94
N ASP A 174 -24.51 2.84 -7.64
CA ASP A 174 -24.37 2.95 -9.10
C ASP A 174 -22.99 2.52 -9.61
N ILE A 175 -21.94 2.73 -8.83
CA ILE A 175 -20.58 2.26 -9.16
C ILE A 175 -20.55 0.73 -9.29
N LEU A 176 -21.34 0.01 -8.49
CA LEU A 176 -21.41 -1.46 -8.49
C LEU A 176 -22.60 -2.02 -9.26
N ALA A 177 -23.66 -1.25 -9.48
CA ALA A 177 -24.89 -1.67 -10.16
C ALA A 177 -24.73 -1.64 -11.70
N ASN A 178 -23.81 -2.46 -12.21
CA ASN A 178 -23.55 -2.67 -13.63
C ASN A 178 -22.87 -4.04 -13.83
N ASN A 179 -22.47 -4.41 -15.05
CA ASN A 179 -21.85 -5.71 -15.34
C ASN A 179 -20.33 -5.62 -15.64
N ARG A 180 -19.68 -4.48 -15.34
CA ARG A 180 -18.25 -4.28 -15.62
C ARG A 180 -17.40 -5.20 -14.74
N GLU A 181 -16.33 -5.76 -15.28
CA GLU A 181 -15.39 -6.60 -14.52
C GLU A 181 -14.97 -5.94 -13.21
N ILE A 182 -14.90 -6.73 -12.13
CA ILE A 182 -14.34 -6.30 -10.85
C ILE A 182 -12.91 -6.85 -10.71
N ILE A 183 -11.96 -5.96 -10.48
CA ILE A 183 -10.56 -6.28 -10.22
C ILE A 183 -10.26 -6.00 -8.74
N LEU A 184 -9.90 -7.03 -7.99
CA LEU A 184 -9.44 -6.93 -6.61
C LEU A 184 -7.92 -6.81 -6.59
N VAL A 185 -7.38 -5.79 -5.92
CA VAL A 185 -5.93 -5.53 -5.85
C VAL A 185 -5.44 -5.69 -4.42
N ASP A 186 -4.45 -6.57 -4.24
CA ASP A 186 -3.77 -6.82 -2.96
C ASP A 186 -2.25 -6.75 -3.11
N ASP A 187 -1.50 -6.71 -2.01
CA ASP A 187 -0.04 -6.81 -2.07
C ASP A 187 0.45 -8.25 -2.25
N GLU A 188 -0.17 -9.21 -1.54
CA GLU A 188 0.24 -10.60 -1.48
C GLU A 188 -0.96 -11.57 -1.43
N LEU A 189 -0.97 -12.57 -2.32
CA LEU A 189 -1.91 -13.71 -2.24
C LEU A 189 -1.21 -14.93 -1.64
N THR A 190 -1.76 -15.48 -0.55
CA THR A 190 -1.26 -16.71 0.09
C THR A 190 -2.27 -17.83 0.11
N THR A 191 -3.36 -17.66 0.86
CA THR A 191 -4.45 -18.64 0.90
C THR A 191 -5.46 -18.39 -0.20
N GLY A 192 -5.60 -17.15 -0.66
CA GLY A 192 -6.66 -16.72 -1.58
C GLY A 192 -8.05 -16.65 -0.95
N LYS A 193 -8.21 -17.03 0.33
CA LYS A 193 -9.50 -17.04 1.03
C LYS A 193 -10.16 -15.66 1.08
N THR A 194 -9.38 -14.61 1.36
CA THR A 194 -9.88 -13.23 1.38
C THR A 194 -10.54 -12.88 0.04
N ALA A 195 -9.85 -13.15 -1.07
CA ALA A 195 -10.40 -12.92 -2.41
C ALA A 195 -11.66 -13.78 -2.67
N ILE A 196 -11.66 -15.06 -2.29
CA ILE A 196 -12.81 -15.97 -2.45
C ILE A 196 -14.05 -15.43 -1.69
N ASN A 197 -13.89 -15.08 -0.42
CA ASN A 197 -14.98 -14.59 0.42
C ASN A 197 -15.55 -13.28 -0.15
N ILE A 198 -14.66 -12.37 -0.56
CA ILE A 198 -15.04 -11.09 -1.15
C ILE A 198 -15.76 -11.27 -2.48
N ILE A 199 -15.26 -12.14 -3.36
CA ILE A 199 -15.94 -12.45 -4.63
C ILE A 199 -17.33 -13.00 -4.34
N ARG A 200 -17.48 -13.93 -3.38
CA ARG A 200 -18.78 -14.52 -3.04
C ARG A 200 -19.79 -13.48 -2.53
N ASP A 201 -19.35 -12.59 -1.66
CA ASP A 201 -20.19 -11.53 -1.08
C ASP A 201 -20.54 -10.45 -2.11
N LEU A 202 -19.59 -10.07 -2.97
CA LEU A 202 -19.83 -9.20 -4.11
C LEU A 202 -20.81 -9.84 -5.08
N HIS A 203 -20.58 -11.09 -5.46
CA HIS A 203 -21.38 -11.79 -6.47
C HIS A 203 -22.84 -11.98 -6.03
N ARG A 204 -23.08 -12.16 -4.72
CA ARG A 204 -24.43 -12.25 -4.15
C ARG A 204 -25.27 -10.99 -4.40
N ASN A 205 -24.65 -9.81 -4.33
CA ASN A 205 -25.35 -8.52 -4.43
C ASN A 205 -25.18 -7.84 -5.80
N TYR A 206 -24.04 -8.06 -6.44
CA TYR A 206 -23.58 -7.45 -7.68
C TYR A 206 -22.86 -8.53 -8.53
N PRO A 207 -23.61 -9.48 -9.12
CA PRO A 207 -23.03 -10.58 -9.88
C PRO A 207 -22.21 -10.08 -11.07
N ARG A 208 -21.17 -10.84 -11.41
CA ARG A 208 -20.31 -10.64 -12.59
C ARG A 208 -19.98 -11.99 -13.19
N ASP A 209 -19.82 -12.01 -14.51
CA ASP A 209 -19.28 -13.18 -15.22
C ASP A 209 -17.77 -13.31 -15.02
N LYS A 210 -17.10 -12.19 -14.70
CA LYS A 210 -15.65 -12.11 -14.61
C LYS A 210 -15.17 -11.29 -13.42
N TYR A 211 -14.22 -11.86 -12.70
CA TYR A 211 -13.40 -11.20 -11.70
C TYR A 211 -11.92 -11.34 -12.06
N THR A 212 -11.11 -10.39 -11.60
CA THR A 212 -9.65 -10.53 -11.59
C THR A 212 -9.14 -10.29 -10.17
N VAL A 213 -8.16 -11.08 -9.75
CA VAL A 213 -7.38 -10.84 -8.53
C VAL A 213 -5.95 -10.52 -8.93
N ALA A 214 -5.51 -9.29 -8.64
CA ALA A 214 -4.19 -8.78 -8.97
C ALA A 214 -3.35 -8.59 -7.70
N SER A 215 -2.11 -9.07 -7.71
CA SER A 215 -1.18 -8.88 -6.60
C SER A 215 0.26 -8.71 -7.05
N ILE A 216 1.13 -8.19 -6.18
CA ILE A 216 2.58 -8.21 -6.47
C ILE A 216 3.07 -9.66 -6.37
N LEU A 217 2.75 -10.32 -5.25
CA LEU A 217 3.18 -11.68 -4.96
C LEU A 217 1.98 -12.65 -4.99
N ASP A 218 2.13 -13.79 -5.66
CA ASP A 218 1.19 -14.92 -5.59
C ASP A 218 1.91 -16.20 -5.13
N TRP A 219 1.65 -16.58 -3.88
CA TRP A 219 2.22 -17.73 -3.21
C TRP A 219 1.25 -18.90 -3.04
N ARG A 220 0.08 -18.85 -3.71
CA ARG A 220 -0.93 -19.90 -3.58
C ARG A 220 -0.39 -21.25 -4.03
N SER A 221 -0.45 -22.23 -3.13
CA SER A 221 -0.18 -23.63 -3.46
C SER A 221 -1.17 -24.17 -4.49
N ASN A 222 -0.86 -25.30 -5.12
CA ASN A 222 -1.78 -25.93 -6.09
C ASN A 222 -3.16 -26.20 -5.46
N LYS A 223 -3.21 -26.61 -4.17
CA LYS A 223 -4.46 -26.78 -3.43
C LYS A 223 -5.27 -25.48 -3.36
N ARG A 224 -4.63 -24.36 -3.03
CA ARG A 224 -5.31 -23.04 -2.94
C ARG A 224 -5.76 -22.52 -4.30
N GLN A 225 -5.05 -22.86 -5.37
CA GLN A 225 -5.50 -22.54 -6.73
C GLN A 225 -6.74 -23.36 -7.12
N LEU A 226 -6.82 -24.63 -6.71
CA LEU A 226 -8.02 -25.46 -6.89
C LEU A 226 -9.23 -24.93 -6.09
N GLU A 227 -9.01 -24.36 -4.90
CA GLU A 227 -10.09 -23.70 -4.12
C GLU A 227 -10.69 -22.51 -4.89
N MET A 228 -9.88 -21.74 -5.64
CA MET A 228 -10.39 -20.69 -6.52
C MET A 228 -11.16 -21.26 -7.72
N LYS A 229 -10.67 -22.35 -8.33
CA LYS A 229 -11.39 -23.02 -9.43
C LYS A 229 -12.74 -23.60 -8.99
N ALA A 230 -12.82 -24.14 -7.79
CA ALA A 230 -14.08 -24.60 -7.22
C ALA A 230 -15.09 -23.44 -7.08
N LEU A 231 -14.63 -22.23 -6.75
CA LEU A 231 -15.48 -21.04 -6.76
C LEU A 231 -15.94 -20.66 -8.16
N GLU A 232 -15.07 -20.75 -9.18
CA GLU A 232 -15.43 -20.53 -10.59
C GLU A 232 -16.55 -21.48 -11.03
N GLU A 233 -16.42 -22.77 -10.71
CA GLU A 233 -17.44 -23.80 -11.01
C GLU A 233 -18.74 -23.57 -10.24
N GLU A 234 -18.65 -23.24 -8.95
CA GLU A 234 -19.81 -23.00 -8.08
C GLU A 234 -20.65 -21.81 -8.56
N LEU A 235 -19.99 -20.68 -8.86
CA LEU A 235 -20.67 -19.44 -9.23
C LEU A 235 -20.86 -19.30 -10.75
N GLN A 236 -20.32 -20.22 -11.56
CA GLN A 236 -20.33 -20.16 -13.03
C GLN A 236 -19.67 -18.88 -13.57
N ILE A 237 -18.54 -18.49 -12.97
CA ILE A 237 -17.77 -17.28 -13.29
C ILE A 237 -16.35 -17.62 -13.73
N THR A 238 -15.63 -16.64 -14.25
CA THR A 238 -14.17 -16.71 -14.43
C THR A 238 -13.45 -15.82 -13.43
N VAL A 239 -12.40 -16.32 -12.79
CA VAL A 239 -11.52 -15.58 -11.88
C VAL A 239 -10.08 -15.61 -12.40
N GLN A 240 -9.68 -14.54 -13.09
CA GLN A 240 -8.32 -14.39 -13.57
C GLN A 240 -7.38 -13.99 -12.42
N SER A 241 -6.19 -14.59 -12.37
CA SER A 241 -5.13 -14.18 -11.44
C SER A 241 -4.01 -13.47 -12.18
N VAL A 242 -3.54 -12.35 -11.65
CA VAL A 242 -2.46 -11.52 -12.21
C VAL A 242 -1.42 -11.26 -11.12
N SER A 243 -0.15 -11.58 -11.38
CA SER A 243 0.93 -11.23 -10.45
C SER A 243 2.25 -10.89 -11.11
N LEU A 244 3.08 -10.14 -10.38
CA LEU A 244 4.45 -9.79 -10.81
C LEU A 244 5.47 -10.87 -10.44
N LEU A 245 5.21 -11.62 -9.38
CA LEU A 245 5.96 -12.81 -9.00
C LEU A 245 5.00 -13.89 -8.52
N LYS A 246 5.16 -15.11 -9.02
CA LYS A 246 4.37 -16.27 -8.62
C LYS A 246 5.26 -17.43 -8.25
N GLY A 247 4.91 -18.13 -7.18
CA GLY A 247 5.69 -19.27 -6.72
C GLY A 247 5.03 -20.03 -5.59
N SER A 248 5.86 -20.76 -4.86
CA SER A 248 5.52 -21.35 -3.56
C SER A 248 6.67 -21.13 -2.60
N PHE A 249 6.39 -21.29 -1.31
CA PHE A 249 7.41 -21.17 -0.28
C PHE A 249 7.29 -22.28 0.75
N GLU A 250 8.39 -22.55 1.45
CA GLU A 250 8.47 -23.47 2.58
C GLU A 250 9.28 -22.81 3.70
N LEU A 251 8.71 -22.79 4.90
CA LEU A 251 9.40 -22.28 6.09
C LEU A 251 10.22 -23.42 6.68
N VAL A 252 11.53 -23.21 6.84
CA VAL A 252 12.45 -24.20 7.40
C VAL A 252 13.04 -23.66 8.70
N GLY A 253 13.10 -24.51 9.72
CA GLY A 253 13.55 -24.15 11.08
C GLY A 253 12.41 -24.14 12.10
N GLU A 254 12.77 -24.14 13.38
CA GLU A 254 11.81 -24.13 14.48
C GLU A 254 11.24 -22.74 14.74
N GLN A 255 9.97 -22.70 15.13
CA GLN A 255 9.25 -21.45 15.35
C GLN A 255 9.72 -20.80 16.66
N ILE A 256 10.20 -19.56 16.57
CA ILE A 256 10.73 -18.83 17.74
C ILE A 256 9.62 -17.99 18.35
N ASN A 257 9.44 -18.09 19.67
CA ASN A 257 8.58 -17.18 20.42
C ASN A 257 9.33 -15.85 20.63
N LEU A 258 9.22 -14.94 19.68
CA LEU A 258 9.78 -13.60 19.79
C LEU A 258 8.93 -12.77 20.74
N THR A 259 9.54 -12.26 21.80
CA THR A 259 8.94 -11.24 22.67
C THR A 259 9.16 -9.86 22.06
N PRO A 260 8.24 -8.91 22.25
CA PRO A 260 8.45 -7.53 21.80
C PRO A 260 9.71 -6.97 22.47
N LYS A 261 10.77 -6.76 21.71
CA LYS A 261 11.85 -5.87 22.13
C LYS A 261 11.35 -4.45 21.84
N MET A 262 10.87 -3.77 22.86
CA MET A 262 10.85 -2.32 22.81
C MET A 262 12.32 -1.91 22.87
N GLU A 263 12.88 -1.50 21.73
CA GLU A 263 14.13 -0.74 21.77
C GLU A 263 13.85 0.45 22.70
N SER A 264 14.55 0.48 23.83
CA SER A 264 14.56 1.63 24.72
C SER A 264 14.94 2.83 23.87
N LEU A 265 14.04 3.82 23.82
CA LEU A 265 14.25 5.10 23.17
C LEU A 265 15.67 5.58 23.50
N VAL A 266 16.49 5.70 22.47
CA VAL A 266 17.86 6.20 22.57
C VAL A 266 17.82 7.55 23.29
N THR A 267 18.61 7.69 24.34
CA THR A 267 18.67 8.83 25.26
C THR A 267 19.25 10.11 24.65
N ASN A 268 19.78 10.03 23.41
CA ASN A 268 20.17 11.19 22.61
C ASN A 268 18.97 11.68 21.77
N GLU A 269 18.13 12.49 22.39
CA GLU A 269 17.00 13.14 21.74
C GLU A 269 17.47 14.38 20.96
N GLY A 270 17.22 14.40 19.65
CA GLY A 270 17.26 15.64 18.88
C GLY A 270 16.03 16.51 19.17
N ASN A 271 16.17 17.83 19.07
CA ASN A 271 15.04 18.77 19.10
C ASN A 271 14.79 19.31 17.68
N PRO A 272 14.04 18.58 16.82
CA PRO A 272 13.77 19.02 15.47
C PRO A 272 12.91 20.29 15.46
N LEU A 273 13.12 21.16 14.48
CA LEU A 273 12.16 22.22 14.16
C LEU A 273 10.86 21.58 13.64
N ILE A 274 9.72 21.92 14.24
CA ILE A 274 8.40 21.46 13.77
C ILE A 274 7.75 22.58 12.96
N GLU A 275 7.35 22.29 11.72
CA GLU A 275 6.60 23.22 10.86
C GLU A 275 5.28 22.57 10.42
N TYR A 276 4.17 23.28 10.62
CA TYR A 276 2.85 22.86 10.14
C TYR A 276 2.55 23.49 8.77
N ILE A 277 2.15 22.67 7.81
CA ILE A 277 1.94 23.07 6.42
C ILE A 277 0.53 22.63 5.98
N SER A 278 -0.33 23.60 5.69
CA SER A 278 -1.65 23.33 5.08
C SER A 278 -1.54 23.31 3.55
N LEU A 279 -2.12 22.28 2.94
CA LEU A 279 -2.33 22.19 1.50
C LEU A 279 -3.78 22.47 1.08
N GLU A 280 -4.62 22.95 1.99
CA GLU A 280 -6.06 23.17 1.76
C GLU A 280 -6.35 24.04 0.54
N ASN A 281 -5.52 25.06 0.28
CA ASN A 281 -5.64 25.92 -0.90
C ASN A 281 -5.51 25.18 -2.24
N TYR A 282 -4.85 24.02 -2.28
CA TYR A 282 -4.70 23.20 -3.48
C TYR A 282 -5.86 22.22 -3.68
N VAL A 283 -6.69 22.01 -2.66
CA VAL A 283 -7.69 20.94 -2.62
C VAL A 283 -9.10 21.40 -2.27
N LYS A 284 -9.39 22.70 -2.24
CA LYS A 284 -10.71 23.26 -1.86
C LYS A 284 -11.89 22.57 -2.55
N ASP A 285 -11.80 22.37 -3.86
CA ASP A 285 -12.86 21.76 -4.67
C ASP A 285 -12.80 20.23 -4.72
N ARG A 286 -11.92 19.63 -3.88
CA ARG A 286 -11.62 18.20 -3.81
C ARG A 286 -11.99 17.61 -2.45
N ILE A 287 -12.63 18.38 -1.58
CA ILE A 287 -13.06 17.93 -0.26
C ILE A 287 -14.46 17.32 -0.35
N VAL A 288 -14.63 16.12 0.24
CA VAL A 288 -15.95 15.51 0.43
C VAL A 288 -16.43 15.74 1.88
N PRO A 289 -17.71 16.08 2.10
CA PRO A 289 -18.23 16.46 3.42
C PRO A 289 -18.51 15.24 4.29
N LEU A 290 -17.51 14.38 4.47
CA LEU A 290 -17.59 13.15 5.24
C LEU A 290 -16.65 13.24 6.44
N THR A 291 -17.04 12.64 7.55
CA THR A 291 -16.30 12.59 8.81
C THR A 291 -16.18 11.16 9.29
N SER A 292 -15.38 10.93 10.33
CA SER A 292 -15.23 9.61 10.92
C SER A 292 -15.12 9.66 12.42
N SER A 293 -15.43 8.52 13.03
CA SER A 293 -15.23 8.31 14.46
C SER A 293 -14.17 7.23 14.68
N ASN A 294 -13.31 7.47 15.67
CA ASN A 294 -12.34 6.47 16.13
C ASN A 294 -13.02 5.37 16.97
N LEU A 295 -12.26 4.37 17.42
CA LEU A 295 -12.77 3.26 18.22
C LEU A 295 -13.39 3.70 19.57
N ALA A 296 -12.86 4.78 20.17
CA ALA A 296 -13.40 5.41 21.37
C ALA A 296 -14.69 6.23 21.12
N GLY A 297 -15.16 6.32 19.87
CA GLY A 297 -16.35 7.08 19.48
C GLY A 297 -16.12 8.59 19.36
N GLU A 298 -14.89 9.06 19.42
CA GLU A 298 -14.56 10.46 19.20
C GLU A 298 -14.59 10.79 17.71
N CYS A 299 -15.36 11.82 17.35
CA CYS A 299 -15.47 12.27 15.96
C CYS A 299 -14.30 13.19 15.57
N ASN A 300 -13.65 12.89 14.44
CA ASN A 300 -12.84 13.85 13.70
C ASN A 300 -13.73 14.56 12.67
N SER A 301 -14.05 15.82 12.94
CA SER A 301 -14.93 16.65 12.10
C SER A 301 -14.26 17.21 10.84
N PHE A 302 -12.95 17.02 10.67
CA PHE A 302 -12.28 17.41 9.44
C PHE A 302 -12.65 16.45 8.30
N ARG A 303 -12.73 17.03 7.10
CA ARG A 303 -13.34 16.40 5.92
C ARG A 303 -12.33 15.65 5.07
N TYR A 304 -12.75 14.57 4.42
CA TYR A 304 -11.85 13.77 3.57
C TYR A 304 -11.59 14.39 2.20
N LEU A 305 -10.54 13.87 1.55
CA LEU A 305 -10.18 14.22 0.19
C LEU A 305 -10.78 13.22 -0.80
N LYS A 306 -11.42 13.70 -1.86
CA LYS A 306 -12.00 12.88 -2.95
C LYS A 306 -10.92 12.03 -3.63
N ASP A 307 -9.78 12.67 -3.93
CA ASP A 307 -8.70 12.12 -4.74
C ASP A 307 -7.96 10.93 -4.09
N THR A 308 -8.28 10.51 -2.86
CA THR A 308 -7.71 9.27 -2.31
C THR A 308 -8.25 8.02 -3.00
N GLY A 309 -9.46 8.12 -3.56
CA GLY A 309 -10.22 6.99 -4.09
C GLY A 309 -11.09 6.30 -3.04
N ARG A 310 -10.99 6.66 -1.75
CA ARG A 310 -11.75 6.02 -0.66
C ARG A 310 -13.26 5.96 -0.92
N PHE A 311 -13.80 7.00 -1.56
CA PHE A 311 -15.23 7.16 -1.85
C PHE A 311 -15.61 6.95 -3.31
N GLY A 312 -14.71 6.38 -4.12
CA GLY A 312 -14.89 6.22 -5.55
C GLY A 312 -14.35 7.40 -6.36
N ILE A 313 -13.52 7.08 -7.34
CA ILE A 313 -13.06 8.00 -8.38
C ILE A 313 -13.16 7.35 -9.75
N HIS A 314 -13.30 8.16 -10.79
CA HIS A 314 -13.33 7.72 -12.18
C HIS A 314 -12.16 8.34 -12.96
N THR A 315 -11.70 7.69 -14.03
CA THR A 315 -10.53 8.17 -14.82
C THR A 315 -10.68 9.61 -15.32
N GLU A 316 -11.91 10.05 -15.58
CA GLU A 316 -12.23 11.38 -16.11
C GLU A 316 -12.17 12.50 -15.06
N GLU A 317 -12.10 12.17 -13.76
CA GLU A 317 -12.36 13.12 -12.67
C GLU A 317 -11.13 13.85 -12.08
N GLY A 318 -9.94 13.72 -12.67
CA GLY A 318 -8.78 14.37 -12.05
C GLY A 318 -7.55 14.50 -12.93
N THR A 319 -6.96 15.69 -12.94
CA THR A 319 -5.55 15.89 -13.28
C THR A 319 -4.72 15.98 -12.01
N ASP A 320 -3.49 15.45 -12.08
CA ASP A 320 -2.52 15.50 -10.97
C ASP A 320 -1.83 16.88 -10.88
N ASP A 321 -2.39 17.91 -11.53
CA ASP A 321 -1.73 19.22 -11.63
C ASP A 321 -1.64 19.92 -10.28
N TRP A 322 -2.69 19.78 -9.45
CA TRP A 322 -2.65 20.28 -8.08
C TRP A 322 -1.55 19.61 -7.24
N ILE A 323 -1.31 18.31 -7.46
CA ILE A 323 -0.25 17.55 -6.78
C ILE A 323 1.11 18.10 -7.19
N LYS A 324 1.33 18.38 -8.48
CA LYS A 324 2.58 18.97 -8.97
C LYS A 324 2.83 20.35 -8.36
N GLU A 325 1.81 21.21 -8.31
CA GLU A 325 1.95 22.55 -7.73
C GLU A 325 2.17 22.52 -6.21
N ALA A 326 1.47 21.65 -5.49
CA ALA A 326 1.69 21.44 -4.06
C ALA A 326 3.12 20.89 -3.81
N ALA A 327 3.58 19.92 -4.59
CA ALA A 327 4.92 19.36 -4.48
C ALA A 327 6.01 20.40 -4.77
N LYS A 328 5.81 21.32 -5.73
CA LYS A 328 6.75 22.44 -5.96
C LYS A 328 6.87 23.34 -4.73
N MET A 329 5.80 23.57 -4.00
CA MET A 329 5.82 24.33 -2.74
C MET A 329 6.54 23.55 -1.64
N LEU A 330 6.20 22.27 -1.44
CA LEU A 330 6.85 21.40 -0.45
C LEU A 330 8.35 21.22 -0.72
N LYS A 331 8.76 21.14 -1.99
CA LYS A 331 10.17 21.07 -2.39
C LYS A 331 10.99 22.24 -1.85
N LYS A 332 10.42 23.45 -1.79
CA LYS A 332 11.08 24.66 -1.24
C LYS A 332 11.26 24.60 0.29
N LYS A 333 10.59 23.67 0.97
CA LYS A 333 10.65 23.49 2.43
C LYS A 333 11.67 22.44 2.87
N ARG A 334 12.25 21.70 1.92
CA ARG A 334 13.25 20.64 2.14
C ARG A 334 14.55 21.20 2.73
N ARG A 335 15.25 20.38 3.51
CA ARG A 335 16.58 20.68 4.08
C ARG A 335 17.73 19.84 3.54
N GLY A 336 17.46 18.90 2.64
CA GLY A 336 18.45 17.98 2.08
C GLY A 336 17.81 16.65 1.73
N THR A 337 18.35 15.56 2.26
CA THR A 337 17.80 14.21 2.08
C THR A 337 16.52 14.07 2.92
N SER A 338 15.39 13.84 2.24
CA SER A 338 14.06 13.92 2.85
C SER A 338 13.36 12.57 2.91
N LEU A 339 12.67 12.29 4.02
CA LEU A 339 11.74 11.15 4.13
C LEU A 339 10.30 11.66 4.11
N CYS A 340 9.51 11.24 3.11
CA CYS A 340 8.07 11.43 3.07
C CYS A 340 7.36 10.24 3.69
N VAL A 341 6.45 10.49 4.64
CA VAL A 341 5.73 9.45 5.38
C VAL A 341 4.23 9.69 5.25
N GLY A 342 3.53 8.81 4.54
CA GLY A 342 2.07 8.73 4.60
C GLY A 342 1.58 8.04 5.87
N THR A 343 0.34 8.27 6.30
CA THR A 343 -0.22 7.66 7.51
C THR A 343 -1.23 6.57 7.19
N GLY A 344 -0.98 5.34 7.63
CA GLY A 344 -1.88 4.20 7.45
C GLY A 344 -2.30 3.99 6.00
N GLU A 345 -3.58 4.18 5.71
CA GLU A 345 -4.20 4.03 4.39
C GLU A 345 -3.88 5.20 3.43
N PHE A 346 -3.41 6.34 3.94
CA PHE A 346 -3.13 7.54 3.14
C PHE A 346 -1.74 7.48 2.49
N MET A 347 -1.61 6.62 1.47
CA MET A 347 -0.31 6.31 0.87
C MET A 347 -0.08 6.94 -0.53
N TYR A 348 -1.07 6.88 -1.41
CA TYR A 348 -0.88 7.22 -2.84
C TYR A 348 -0.48 8.68 -3.04
N ILE A 349 -1.25 9.61 -2.47
CA ILE A 349 -1.04 11.06 -2.65
C ILE A 349 0.29 11.52 -2.05
N PRO A 350 0.66 11.13 -0.82
CA PRO A 350 2.00 11.41 -0.28
C PRO A 350 3.13 10.87 -1.15
N MET A 351 3.00 9.64 -1.65
CA MET A 351 3.99 9.05 -2.57
C MET A 351 4.08 9.84 -3.88
N LYS A 352 2.93 10.27 -4.43
CA LYS A 352 2.86 11.07 -5.65
C LYS A 352 3.47 12.46 -5.47
N LEU A 353 3.19 13.14 -4.35
CA LEU A 353 3.85 14.40 -3.99
C LEU A 353 5.36 14.24 -3.91
N ALA A 354 5.83 13.22 -3.18
CA ALA A 354 7.25 12.93 -3.03
C ALA A 354 7.93 12.71 -4.39
N SER A 355 7.26 12.05 -5.35
CA SER A 355 7.80 11.84 -6.71
C SER A 355 8.07 13.13 -7.50
N PHE A 356 7.45 14.25 -7.13
CA PHE A 356 7.66 15.56 -7.76
C PHE A 356 8.55 16.50 -6.94
N MET A 357 9.04 16.07 -5.78
CA MET A 357 9.86 16.90 -4.89
C MET A 357 11.36 16.87 -5.24
N GLY A 358 11.78 16.14 -6.28
CA GLY A 358 13.17 16.06 -6.77
C GLY A 358 13.91 14.81 -6.31
N GLU A 359 15.24 14.83 -6.41
CA GLU A 359 16.14 13.73 -5.99
C GLU A 359 16.35 13.70 -4.47
N ASP A 360 17.08 12.71 -3.96
CA ASP A 360 17.36 12.48 -2.53
C ASP A 360 16.12 12.45 -1.65
N ILE A 361 15.08 11.78 -2.15
CA ILE A 361 13.80 11.64 -1.46
C ILE A 361 13.39 10.17 -1.38
N SER A 362 13.02 9.76 -0.18
CA SER A 362 12.43 8.45 0.07
C SER A 362 10.97 8.61 0.48
N TYR A 363 10.17 7.60 0.19
CA TYR A 363 8.80 7.49 0.65
C TYR A 363 8.61 6.21 1.45
N GLN A 364 7.89 6.30 2.57
CA GLN A 364 7.22 5.15 3.18
C GLN A 364 5.89 5.55 3.84
N SER A 365 5.24 4.63 4.54
CA SER A 365 4.07 4.91 5.36
C SER A 365 4.25 4.42 6.79
N THR A 366 3.43 4.91 7.70
CA THR A 366 3.19 4.20 8.97
C THR A 366 2.34 2.96 8.72
N THR A 367 2.32 2.04 9.68
CA THR A 367 1.59 0.77 9.57
C THR A 367 1.21 0.28 10.95
N ARG A 368 0.07 -0.41 11.06
CA ARG A 368 -0.30 -1.14 12.29
C ARG A 368 0.35 -2.52 12.42
N SER A 369 1.14 -2.95 11.42
CA SER A 369 1.63 -4.33 11.31
C SER A 369 2.83 -4.55 12.24
N PRO A 370 2.71 -5.37 13.31
CA PRO A 370 3.80 -5.56 14.25
C PRO A 370 4.84 -6.56 13.70
N ILE A 371 6.01 -6.03 13.35
CA ILE A 371 7.21 -6.78 12.96
C ILE A 371 8.21 -6.72 14.11
N TYR A 372 8.87 -7.86 14.38
CA TYR A 372 9.98 -7.90 15.33
C TYR A 372 11.19 -7.17 14.72
N PRO A 373 11.76 -6.15 15.37
CA PRO A 373 12.95 -5.48 14.84
C PRO A 373 14.21 -6.35 15.04
N HIS A 374 15.02 -6.48 13.98
CA HIS A 374 16.31 -7.20 14.04
C HIS A 374 17.33 -6.51 13.12
N ASN A 375 18.42 -6.02 13.69
CA ASN A 375 19.39 -5.18 13.00
C ASN A 375 20.41 -6.01 12.21
N GLU A 376 19.95 -6.67 11.15
CA GLU A 376 20.79 -7.34 10.16
C GLU A 376 20.49 -6.84 8.74
N GLU A 377 21.50 -6.84 7.87
CA GLU A 377 21.39 -6.26 6.52
C GLU A 377 20.30 -6.94 5.69
N HIS A 378 20.20 -8.26 5.76
CA HIS A 378 19.25 -9.06 5.00
C HIS A 378 17.80 -8.95 5.54
N TYR A 379 17.63 -8.44 6.77
CA TYR A 379 16.36 -8.41 7.46
C TYR A 379 15.48 -7.23 7.03
N GLY A 380 14.17 -7.47 6.96
CA GLY A 380 13.19 -6.49 6.44
C GLY A 380 12.77 -5.39 7.41
N ALA A 381 13.10 -5.49 8.71
CA ALA A 381 12.75 -4.50 9.73
C ALA A 381 13.91 -4.31 10.73
N GLN A 382 14.84 -3.43 10.41
CA GLN A 382 16.06 -3.21 11.20
C GLN A 382 15.83 -2.32 12.43
N THR A 383 14.94 -1.34 12.32
CA THR A 383 14.57 -0.42 13.40
C THR A 383 13.06 -0.28 13.45
N ALA A 384 12.51 0.03 14.62
CA ALA A 384 11.07 0.22 14.81
C ALA A 384 10.78 1.36 15.81
N TYR A 385 10.06 2.38 15.36
CA TYR A 385 9.49 3.41 16.23
C TYR A 385 8.00 3.11 16.40
N CYS A 386 7.55 3.05 17.64
CA CYS A 386 6.19 2.68 18.03
C CYS A 386 5.50 3.88 18.69
N PHE A 387 4.24 4.15 18.32
CA PHE A 387 3.46 5.27 18.83
C PHE A 387 1.96 5.00 18.63
N ALA A 388 1.11 5.61 19.46
CA ALA A 388 -0.33 5.64 19.19
C ALA A 388 -0.62 6.37 17.86
N ASN A 389 -1.58 5.85 17.08
CA ASN A 389 -2.01 6.49 15.84
C ASN A 389 -2.67 7.86 16.16
N PRO A 390 -2.21 8.98 15.57
CA PRO A 390 -2.78 10.29 15.86
C PRO A 390 -4.27 10.44 15.52
N GLU A 391 -4.80 9.63 14.60
CA GLU A 391 -6.22 9.61 14.24
C GLU A 391 -7.06 8.70 15.16
N ASP A 392 -6.43 7.71 15.82
CA ASP A 392 -7.09 6.77 16.73
C ASP A 392 -6.09 6.21 17.74
N LYS A 393 -6.11 6.73 18.98
CA LYS A 393 -5.11 6.39 20.00
C LYS A 393 -5.20 4.94 20.50
N GLU A 394 -6.31 4.24 20.23
CA GLU A 394 -6.45 2.82 20.58
C GLU A 394 -5.69 1.91 19.60
N ILE A 395 -5.23 2.45 18.48
CA ILE A 395 -4.46 1.73 17.46
C ILE A 395 -2.99 2.09 17.56
N VAL A 396 -2.14 1.09 17.76
CA VAL A 396 -0.68 1.26 17.72
C VAL A 396 -0.20 1.25 16.27
N ASN A 397 0.61 2.26 15.92
CA ASN A 397 1.30 2.35 14.65
C ASN A 397 2.82 2.25 14.82
N PHE A 398 3.47 1.84 13.73
CA PHE A 398 4.90 1.66 13.63
C PHE A 398 5.47 2.43 12.44
N LEU A 399 6.69 2.92 12.59
CA LEU A 399 7.55 3.38 11.52
C LEU A 399 8.84 2.57 11.55
N TYR A 400 9.14 1.85 10.46
CA TYR A 400 10.28 0.93 10.39
C TYR A 400 11.44 1.51 9.58
N ASN A 401 12.63 0.94 9.77
CA ASN A 401 13.80 1.12 8.91
C ASN A 401 14.24 2.58 8.69
N VAL A 402 14.08 3.41 9.73
CA VAL A 402 14.64 4.76 9.76
C VAL A 402 15.78 4.77 10.77
N LYS A 403 17.00 5.03 10.31
CA LYS A 403 18.19 5.09 11.17
C LYS A 403 18.42 6.53 11.66
N PRO A 404 19.00 6.72 12.85
CA PRO A 404 19.38 8.05 13.32
C PRO A 404 20.28 8.77 12.31
N ASN A 405 20.04 10.07 12.10
CA ASN A 405 20.80 10.93 11.16
C ASN A 405 20.77 10.49 9.68
N GLN A 406 19.85 9.61 9.29
CA GLN A 406 19.71 9.17 7.89
C GLN A 406 19.08 10.26 6.99
N TYR A 407 18.26 11.13 7.56
CA TYR A 407 17.50 12.16 6.83
C TYR A 407 17.69 13.53 7.50
N ASP A 408 17.74 14.59 6.70
CA ASP A 408 17.78 15.97 7.18
C ASP A 408 16.40 16.42 7.67
N ASP A 409 15.35 15.98 7.00
CA ASP A 409 13.97 16.27 7.37
C ASP A 409 12.97 15.16 7.03
N ILE A 410 11.84 15.19 7.75
CA ILE A 410 10.69 14.30 7.53
C ILE A 410 9.49 15.16 7.11
N PHE A 411 8.71 14.68 6.14
CA PHE A 411 7.38 15.17 5.84
C PHE A 411 6.36 14.12 6.26
N LEU A 412 5.59 14.41 7.30
CA LEU A 412 4.49 13.58 7.79
C LEU A 412 3.20 14.06 7.13
N PHE A 413 2.57 13.22 6.32
CA PHE A 413 1.35 13.56 5.60
C PHE A 413 0.14 12.93 6.25
N PHE A 414 -0.79 13.77 6.69
CA PHE A 414 -2.10 13.37 7.17
C PHE A 414 -3.16 13.79 6.16
N GLU A 415 -4.11 12.90 5.84
CA GLU A 415 -5.23 13.26 4.94
C GLU A 415 -6.01 14.45 5.52
N ARG A 416 -6.17 14.47 6.83
CA ARG A 416 -6.95 15.46 7.59
C ARG A 416 -6.16 15.92 8.80
N ASN A 417 -6.43 17.13 9.27
CA ASN A 417 -5.80 17.62 10.48
C ASN A 417 -6.14 16.70 11.68
N VAL A 418 -5.21 16.63 12.62
CA VAL A 418 -5.32 15.86 13.87
C VAL A 418 -5.02 16.79 15.04
N LYS A 419 -5.61 16.52 16.20
CA LYS A 419 -5.37 17.34 17.39
C LYS A 419 -3.87 17.33 17.74
N GLU A 420 -3.32 18.48 18.11
CA GLU A 420 -1.89 18.59 18.48
C GLU A 420 -1.51 17.61 19.60
N ASP A 421 -2.39 17.41 20.58
CA ASP A 421 -2.19 16.44 21.66
C ASP A 421 -2.08 14.99 21.17
N SER A 422 -2.69 14.66 20.04
CA SER A 422 -2.60 13.31 19.45
C SER A 422 -1.27 13.08 18.73
N LEU A 423 -0.53 14.13 18.38
CA LEU A 423 0.78 14.02 17.72
C LEU A 423 1.94 13.80 18.70
N LYS A 424 1.73 14.03 20.00
CA LYS A 424 2.80 14.04 21.01
C LYS A 424 3.63 12.75 21.03
N GLU A 425 2.99 11.59 21.02
CA GLU A 425 3.69 10.29 21.05
C GLU A 425 4.50 10.05 19.78
N LEU A 426 3.89 10.29 18.61
CA LEU A 426 4.57 10.20 17.32
C LEU A 426 5.79 11.11 17.25
N LEU A 427 5.63 12.39 17.62
CA LEU A 427 6.73 13.36 17.59
C LEU A 427 7.83 13.00 18.57
N THR A 428 7.48 12.47 19.74
CA THR A 428 8.45 11.98 20.73
C THR A 428 9.23 10.79 20.17
N ALA A 429 8.55 9.82 19.56
CA ALA A 429 9.20 8.67 18.93
C ALA A 429 10.16 9.11 17.80
N LEU A 430 9.79 10.15 17.04
CA LEU A 430 10.62 10.68 15.94
C LEU A 430 11.83 11.50 16.40
N LYS A 431 11.91 11.95 17.65
CA LYS A 431 13.13 12.59 18.17
C LYS A 431 14.34 11.66 18.12
N ALA A 432 14.12 10.36 18.32
CA ALA A 432 15.16 9.34 18.26
C ALA A 432 15.74 9.15 16.84
N VAL A 433 15.02 9.60 15.80
CA VAL A 433 15.52 9.63 14.42
C VAL A 433 16.58 10.73 14.22
N GLN A 434 16.64 11.74 15.10
CA GLN A 434 17.63 12.83 15.06
C GLN A 434 17.60 13.67 13.77
N VAL A 435 16.43 13.88 13.17
CA VAL A 435 16.29 14.80 12.03
C VAL A 435 16.36 16.27 12.47
N LYS A 436 16.72 17.17 11.56
CA LYS A 436 16.78 18.62 11.84
C LYS A 436 15.41 19.29 11.82
N LYS A 437 14.44 18.71 11.09
CA LYS A 437 13.11 19.28 10.89
C LYS A 437 12.06 18.21 10.64
N ILE A 438 10.86 18.41 11.20
CA ILE A 438 9.66 17.64 10.91
C ILE A 438 8.61 18.59 10.34
N ASN A 439 8.16 18.31 9.11
CA ASN A 439 7.10 19.03 8.43
C ASN A 439 5.81 18.22 8.61
N ILE A 440 4.80 18.80 9.24
CA ILE A 440 3.47 18.19 9.42
C ILE A 440 2.55 18.76 8.35
N VAL A 441 2.20 17.94 7.37
CA VAL A 441 1.45 18.33 6.19
C VAL A 441 0.02 17.78 6.28
N TYR A 442 -0.99 18.64 6.12
CA TYR A 442 -2.40 18.25 6.10
C TYR A 442 -3.15 18.89 4.93
N PHE A 443 -4.18 18.22 4.43
CA PHE A 443 -4.94 18.64 3.24
C PHE A 443 -6.28 19.27 3.59
N SER A 444 -6.81 18.97 4.78
CA SER A 444 -8.11 19.43 5.24
C SER A 444 -8.04 19.76 6.73
N GLY A 445 -8.57 20.92 7.13
CA GLY A 445 -8.85 21.21 8.53
C GLY A 445 -8.15 22.43 9.13
N ARG A 446 -8.58 23.62 8.69
CA ARG A 446 -8.43 24.83 9.49
C ARG A 446 -9.77 25.34 10.01
#